data_AF-A0A4S2FNI9-F1
#
_entry.id   AF-A0A4S2FNI9-F1
#
_cell.length_a   1.000
_cell.length_b   1.000
_cell.length_c   1.000
_cell.angle_alpha   90.00
_cell.angle_beta   90.00
_cell.angle_gamma   90.00
#
_symmetry.space_group_name_H-M   'P 1'
#
loop_
_entity.id
_entity.type
_entity.pdbx_description
1 polymer ?
#
loop_
_entity_poly.entity_id
_entity_poly.type
_entity_poly.pdbx_seq_one_letter_code
_entity_poly.pdbx_strand_id
1 'polypeptide(L)'
;MYPIIQPAPDDFDELTRLWEASVRATHHFIPETYIQKLKPLVWSVYLHSMPLYMVRGDAGIEGFMGINGKMLEMLFVHPRAIGTGVGKRLMHYALEHCHVRYVDVNEQNEKAYGFYSHFRFRVIGRDARDASGEPYPILHLKLGGIMKIENWGLVPYAEAWERQTELFNAVVEAKQVGEPYENRMIFVEHPHVYTLGKSGKEANMLLGEAQLKMIGATLYHIDRGGDITYHGPGQLVCYPILNLEDYHLGLKEYIHVLEEAVIRVCASYGIEAGRVKGATGVWLATGTPQERKICAMGVRSSHFVTMHGLALNVNTDLRYFSYIHPCGFMDKGVTSLQKELGCEVSMEEVTERLRKELSELL
;
A
#
# COMPACT_ATOMS: atom_id res chain seq x y z
N MET A 1 18.25 26.32 -13.03
CA MET A 1 18.34 24.86 -12.76
C MET A 1 18.66 24.17 -14.07
N TYR A 2 19.75 23.39 -14.16
CA TYR A 2 20.20 22.82 -15.44
C TYR A 2 19.22 21.77 -15.98
N PRO A 3 18.94 21.74 -17.30
CA PRO A 3 17.99 20.79 -17.89
C PRO A 3 18.50 19.35 -17.81
N ILE A 4 17.58 18.39 -17.87
CA ILE A 4 17.88 16.98 -18.12
C ILE A 4 17.84 16.78 -19.64
N ILE A 5 18.94 16.30 -20.22
CA ILE A 5 19.12 16.15 -21.67
C ILE A 5 19.72 14.79 -22.01
N GLN A 6 19.58 14.34 -23.25
CA GLN A 6 20.29 13.16 -23.73
C GLN A 6 21.77 13.50 -24.01
N PRO A 7 22.73 12.62 -23.67
CA PRO A 7 24.14 12.84 -23.97
C PRO A 7 24.43 12.71 -25.46
N ALA A 8 25.39 13.51 -25.94
CA ALA A 8 26.02 13.33 -27.24
C ALA A 8 27.15 12.27 -27.15
N PRO A 9 27.61 11.70 -28.27
CA PRO A 9 28.72 10.73 -28.27
C PRO A 9 29.98 11.24 -27.54
N ASP A 10 30.29 12.53 -27.67
CA ASP A 10 31.45 13.16 -27.02
C ASP A 10 31.35 13.20 -25.48
N ASP A 11 30.16 12.98 -24.91
CA ASP A 11 29.95 12.94 -23.46
C ASP A 11 30.34 11.59 -22.83
N PHE A 12 30.51 10.52 -23.62
CA PHE A 12 30.62 9.14 -23.12
C PHE A 12 31.88 8.90 -22.30
N ASP A 13 32.98 9.58 -22.63
CA ASP A 13 34.22 9.55 -21.84
C ASP A 13 34.05 10.23 -20.47
N GLU A 14 33.25 11.30 -20.40
CA GLU A 14 32.93 11.97 -19.13
C GLU A 14 31.94 11.15 -18.30
N LEU A 15 30.92 10.55 -18.94
CA LEU A 15 29.97 9.64 -18.29
C LEU A 15 30.66 8.41 -17.69
N THR A 16 31.62 7.82 -18.41
CA THR A 16 32.39 6.66 -17.92
C THR A 16 33.25 7.04 -16.72
N ARG A 17 33.87 8.23 -16.73
CA ARG A 17 34.62 8.76 -15.57
C ARG A 17 33.70 9.04 -14.38
N LEU A 18 32.50 9.57 -14.63
CA LEU A 18 31.50 9.81 -13.59
C LEU A 18 31.04 8.49 -12.96
N TRP A 19 30.69 7.50 -13.78
CA TRP A 19 30.34 6.15 -13.32
C TRP A 19 31.43 5.59 -12.41
N GLU A 20 32.69 5.61 -12.85
CA GLU A 20 33.82 5.11 -12.08
C GLU A 20 33.97 5.84 -10.73
N ALA A 21 33.89 7.17 -10.73
CA ALA A 21 33.97 7.98 -9.51
C ALA A 21 32.80 7.69 -8.55
N SER A 22 31.59 7.54 -9.09
CA SER A 22 30.38 7.23 -8.32
C SER A 22 30.47 5.83 -7.70
N VAL A 23 30.90 4.81 -8.46
CA VAL A 23 31.06 3.44 -7.98
C VAL A 23 32.07 3.38 -6.84
N ARG A 24 33.26 3.98 -6.99
CA ARG A 24 34.28 4.04 -5.92
C ARG A 24 33.77 4.70 -4.64
N ALA A 25 32.90 5.71 -4.78
CA ALA A 25 32.36 6.45 -3.64
C ALA A 25 31.18 5.74 -2.93
N THR A 26 30.51 4.79 -3.58
CA THR A 26 29.25 4.21 -3.09
C THR A 26 29.24 2.68 -2.98
N HIS A 27 30.17 2.00 -3.65
CA HIS A 27 30.27 0.54 -3.70
C HIS A 27 31.61 0.06 -3.11
N HIS A 28 31.89 0.40 -1.85
CA HIS A 28 33.16 0.06 -1.18
C HIS A 28 33.43 -1.45 -1.07
N PHE A 29 32.40 -2.27 -1.29
CA PHE A 29 32.48 -3.74 -1.32
C PHE A 29 32.96 -4.29 -2.68
N ILE A 30 32.99 -3.47 -3.73
CA ILE A 30 33.48 -3.87 -5.05
C ILE A 30 34.99 -3.58 -5.14
N PRO A 31 35.84 -4.59 -5.41
CA PRO A 31 37.27 -4.40 -5.50
C PRO A 31 37.66 -3.63 -6.77
N GLU A 32 38.73 -2.86 -6.67
CA GLU A 32 39.26 -2.04 -7.76
C GLU A 32 39.51 -2.82 -9.06
N THR A 33 39.99 -4.06 -8.92
CA THR A 33 40.24 -4.95 -10.06
C THR A 33 38.96 -5.29 -10.82
N TYR A 34 37.81 -5.35 -10.15
CA TYR A 34 36.53 -5.59 -10.80
C TYR A 34 35.99 -4.32 -11.48
N ILE A 35 36.16 -3.14 -10.85
CA ILE A 35 35.82 -1.84 -11.46
C ILE A 35 36.58 -1.66 -12.78
N GLN A 36 37.89 -1.95 -12.80
CA GLN A 36 38.70 -1.84 -14.02
C GLN A 36 38.31 -2.87 -15.09
N LYS A 37 37.77 -4.05 -14.72
CA LYS A 37 37.22 -5.02 -15.68
C LYS A 37 35.91 -4.53 -16.30
N LEU A 38 35.05 -3.87 -15.52
CA LEU A 38 33.75 -3.36 -15.98
C LEU A 38 33.88 -2.09 -16.82
N LYS A 39 34.86 -1.23 -16.53
CA LYS A 39 35.01 0.09 -17.16
C LYS A 39 34.99 0.06 -18.70
N PRO A 40 35.71 -0.84 -19.41
CA PRO A 40 35.61 -0.92 -20.86
C PRO A 40 34.22 -1.35 -21.37
N LEU A 41 33.52 -2.21 -20.62
CA LEU A 41 32.16 -2.67 -20.96
C LEU A 41 31.13 -1.56 -20.75
N VAL A 42 31.29 -0.74 -19.72
CA VAL A 42 30.45 0.46 -19.50
C VAL A 42 30.50 1.36 -20.71
N TRP A 43 31.71 1.71 -21.16
CA TRP A 43 31.87 2.59 -22.31
C TRP A 43 31.37 1.93 -23.60
N SER A 44 31.82 0.71 -23.91
CA SER A 44 31.59 0.09 -25.23
C SER A 44 30.22 -0.57 -25.41
N VAL A 45 29.56 -0.95 -24.32
CA VAL A 45 28.30 -1.72 -24.36
C VAL A 45 27.20 -0.96 -23.65
N TYR A 46 27.32 -0.73 -22.34
CA TYR A 46 26.19 -0.29 -21.52
C TYR A 46 25.72 1.12 -21.87
N LEU A 47 26.63 2.08 -22.10
CA LEU A 47 26.22 3.43 -22.48
C LEU A 47 25.60 3.51 -23.89
N HIS A 48 25.79 2.48 -24.73
CA HIS A 48 25.24 2.43 -26.10
C HIS A 48 23.95 1.59 -26.21
N SER A 49 23.61 0.79 -25.20
CA SER A 49 22.51 -0.18 -25.31
C SER A 49 21.15 0.36 -24.91
N MET A 50 21.08 1.57 -24.35
CA MET A 50 19.86 2.14 -23.78
C MET A 50 19.80 3.67 -23.90
N PRO A 51 18.60 4.27 -23.96
CA PRO A 51 18.42 5.70 -23.77
C PRO A 51 19.06 6.21 -22.48
N LEU A 52 19.90 7.22 -22.61
CA LEU A 52 20.58 7.90 -21.50
C LEU A 52 20.04 9.31 -21.30
N TYR A 53 20.05 9.77 -20.05
CA TYR A 53 19.70 11.13 -19.66
C TYR A 53 20.71 11.65 -18.65
N MET A 54 21.17 12.89 -18.80
CA MET A 54 22.18 13.50 -17.94
C MET A 54 21.79 14.90 -17.46
N VAL A 55 22.38 15.30 -16.34
CA VAL A 55 22.39 16.67 -15.83
C VAL A 55 23.82 17.18 -15.90
N ARG A 56 24.03 18.27 -16.63
CA ARG A 56 25.31 18.97 -16.74
C ARG A 56 25.24 20.29 -15.98
N GLY A 57 26.11 20.46 -14.99
CA GLY A 57 26.29 21.72 -14.24
C GLY A 57 27.56 22.44 -14.69
N ASP A 58 27.93 23.51 -13.97
CA ASP A 58 29.08 24.35 -14.32
C ASP A 58 30.41 23.59 -14.31
N ALA A 59 30.52 22.58 -13.46
CA ALA A 59 31.74 21.82 -13.29
C ALA A 59 31.82 20.54 -14.16
N GLY A 60 30.85 20.34 -15.06
CA GLY A 60 30.71 19.15 -15.91
C GLY A 60 29.45 18.35 -15.62
N ILE A 61 29.41 17.09 -16.05
CA ILE A 61 28.27 16.19 -15.78
C ILE A 61 28.21 15.93 -14.26
N GLU A 62 27.04 16.11 -13.68
CA GLU A 62 26.78 15.92 -12.26
C GLU A 62 26.08 14.60 -11.95
N GLY A 63 25.32 14.07 -12.91
CA GLY A 63 24.73 12.74 -12.83
C GLY A 63 24.10 12.32 -14.14
N PHE A 64 23.90 11.02 -14.30
CA PHE A 64 23.21 10.45 -15.44
C PHE A 64 22.41 9.20 -15.04
N MET A 65 21.48 8.83 -15.92
CA MET A 65 20.70 7.61 -15.80
C MET A 65 20.51 6.93 -17.16
N GLY A 66 20.31 5.63 -17.14
CA GLY A 66 20.05 4.77 -18.30
C GLY A 66 18.80 3.94 -18.09
N ILE A 67 17.94 3.89 -19.11
CA ILE A 67 16.59 3.35 -18.99
C ILE A 67 16.31 2.36 -20.11
N ASN A 68 15.84 1.17 -19.76
CA ASN A 68 15.44 0.13 -20.69
C ASN A 68 13.97 -0.24 -20.46
N GLY A 69 13.07 0.27 -21.32
CA GLY A 69 11.63 0.13 -21.11
C GLY A 69 11.18 0.77 -19.79
N LYS A 70 10.67 -0.04 -18.86
CA LYS A 70 10.27 0.41 -17.50
C LYS A 70 11.38 0.22 -16.44
N MET A 71 12.57 -0.22 -16.84
CA MET A 71 13.69 -0.50 -15.95
C MET A 71 14.67 0.68 -15.88
N LEU A 72 15.01 1.11 -14.66
CA LEU A 72 16.15 1.99 -14.41
C LEU A 72 17.39 1.12 -14.23
N GLU A 73 18.20 1.03 -15.29
CA GLU A 73 19.40 0.18 -15.35
C GLU A 73 20.62 0.88 -14.75
N MET A 74 20.67 2.21 -14.86
CA MET A 74 21.78 3.02 -14.37
C MET A 74 21.25 4.29 -13.71
N LEU A 75 21.80 4.64 -12.54
CA LEU A 75 21.66 5.96 -11.93
C LEU A 75 22.93 6.25 -11.14
N PHE A 76 23.74 7.17 -11.65
CA PHE A 76 25.01 7.53 -11.04
C PHE A 76 25.09 9.05 -10.87
N VAL A 77 25.57 9.47 -9.70
CA VAL A 77 25.74 10.88 -9.35
C VAL A 77 27.20 11.08 -8.98
N HIS A 78 27.84 12.07 -9.58
CA HIS A 78 29.22 12.40 -9.28
C HIS A 78 29.39 12.68 -7.79
N PRO A 79 30.46 12.23 -7.11
CA PRO A 79 30.62 12.39 -5.65
C PRO A 79 30.40 13.83 -5.13
N ARG A 80 30.87 14.84 -5.87
CA ARG A 80 30.66 16.27 -5.57
C ARG A 80 29.20 16.74 -5.58
N ALA A 81 28.32 16.02 -6.26
CA ALA A 81 26.89 16.33 -6.43
C ALA A 81 25.98 15.40 -5.61
N ILE A 82 26.55 14.45 -4.86
CA ILE A 82 25.76 13.63 -3.94
C ILE A 82 25.23 14.52 -2.81
N GLY A 83 23.94 14.39 -2.51
CA GLY A 83 23.27 15.20 -1.47
C GLY A 83 22.81 16.59 -1.93
N THR A 84 23.11 17.01 -3.16
CA THR A 84 22.66 18.32 -3.70
C THR A 84 21.28 18.26 -4.35
N GLY A 85 20.68 17.07 -4.45
CA GLY A 85 19.37 16.84 -5.05
C GLY A 85 19.40 16.38 -6.52
N VAL A 86 20.57 16.29 -7.17
CA VAL A 86 20.70 15.81 -8.57
C VAL A 86 20.08 14.42 -8.77
N GLY A 87 20.42 13.46 -7.91
CA GLY A 87 19.82 12.11 -7.96
C GLY A 87 18.30 12.13 -7.82
N LYS A 88 17.77 12.94 -6.89
CA LYS A 88 16.32 13.10 -6.69
C LYS A 88 15.64 13.62 -7.97
N ARG A 89 16.26 14.60 -8.64
CA ARG A 89 15.76 15.19 -9.89
C ARG A 89 15.74 14.18 -11.05
N LEU A 90 16.84 13.44 -11.24
CA LEU A 90 16.90 12.37 -12.24
C LEU A 90 15.82 11.31 -11.98
N MET A 91 15.63 10.92 -10.72
CA MET A 91 14.61 9.95 -10.35
C MET A 91 13.18 10.45 -10.62
N HIS A 92 12.86 11.71 -10.28
CA HIS A 92 11.55 12.28 -10.63
C HIS A 92 11.31 12.26 -12.14
N TYR A 93 12.32 12.64 -12.94
CA TYR A 93 12.22 12.57 -14.39
C TYR A 93 12.00 11.13 -14.89
N ALA A 94 12.75 10.16 -14.34
CA ALA A 94 12.60 8.75 -14.68
C ALA A 94 11.18 8.23 -14.42
N LEU A 95 10.57 8.63 -13.30
CA LEU A 95 9.22 8.21 -12.92
C LEU A 95 8.12 8.86 -13.79
N GLU A 96 8.25 10.16 -14.03
CA GLU A 96 7.23 11.00 -14.68
C GLU A 96 7.29 10.92 -16.20
N HIS A 97 8.49 10.97 -16.77
CA HIS A 97 8.70 11.13 -18.22
C HIS A 97 9.17 9.86 -18.91
N CYS A 98 9.85 8.97 -18.17
CA CYS A 98 10.33 7.70 -18.70
C CYS A 98 9.53 6.49 -18.20
N HIS A 99 8.54 6.72 -17.34
CA HIS A 99 7.65 5.70 -16.79
C HIS A 99 8.37 4.51 -16.14
N VAL A 100 9.52 4.75 -15.50
CA VAL A 100 10.26 3.74 -14.75
C VAL A 100 9.39 3.15 -13.65
N ARG A 101 9.40 1.82 -13.54
CA ARG A 101 8.70 1.03 -12.51
C ARG A 101 9.59 0.00 -11.83
N TYR A 102 10.79 -0.26 -12.35
CA TYR A 102 11.70 -1.26 -11.79
C TYR A 102 13.10 -0.68 -11.64
N VAL A 103 13.83 -1.14 -10.63
CA VAL A 103 15.25 -0.82 -10.42
C VAL A 103 15.94 -1.97 -9.72
N ASP A 104 17.17 -2.23 -10.12
CA ASP A 104 18.04 -3.20 -9.47
C ASP A 104 19.09 -2.45 -8.65
N VAL A 105 19.38 -2.97 -7.46
CA VAL A 105 20.38 -2.37 -6.56
C VAL A 105 21.20 -3.46 -5.88
N ASN A 106 22.51 -3.27 -5.77
CA ASN A 106 23.33 -4.15 -4.95
C ASN A 106 22.86 -4.12 -3.50
N GLU A 107 22.63 -5.29 -2.91
CA GLU A 107 22.14 -5.43 -1.54
C GLU A 107 23.05 -4.72 -0.52
N GLN A 108 24.36 -4.74 -0.76
CA GLN A 108 25.36 -4.09 0.11
C GLN A 108 25.37 -2.56 0.00
N ASN A 109 24.69 -1.96 -0.98
CA ASN A 109 24.57 -0.51 -1.12
C ASN A 109 23.32 0.00 -0.39
N GLU A 110 23.36 -0.03 0.94
CA GLU A 110 22.23 0.38 1.80
C GLU A 110 21.77 1.82 1.54
N LYS A 111 22.68 2.71 1.14
CA LYS A 111 22.35 4.10 0.79
C LYS A 111 21.48 4.18 -0.46
N ALA A 112 21.85 3.44 -1.51
CA ALA A 112 21.05 3.36 -2.74
C ALA A 112 19.70 2.66 -2.48
N TYR A 113 19.71 1.57 -1.69
CA TYR A 113 18.47 0.91 -1.27
C TYR A 113 17.52 1.86 -0.53
N GLY A 114 18.04 2.62 0.45
CA GLY A 114 17.28 3.64 1.17
C GLY A 114 16.79 4.77 0.28
N PHE A 115 17.60 5.20 -0.71
CA PHE A 115 17.19 6.18 -1.72
C PHE A 115 15.98 5.68 -2.52
N TYR A 116 16.03 4.48 -3.09
CA TYR A 116 14.91 3.93 -3.86
C TYR A 116 13.68 3.64 -2.99
N SER A 117 13.88 3.18 -1.76
CA SER A 117 12.81 2.98 -0.79
C SER A 117 12.07 4.28 -0.45
N HIS A 118 12.76 5.43 -0.40
CA HIS A 118 12.12 6.75 -0.26
C HIS A 118 11.21 7.08 -1.45
N PHE A 119 11.54 6.60 -2.64
CA PHE A 119 10.69 6.67 -3.84
C PHE A 119 9.65 5.55 -3.93
N ARG A 120 9.42 4.81 -2.83
CA ARG A 120 8.43 3.73 -2.70
C ARG A 120 8.74 2.49 -3.53
N PHE A 121 9.99 2.29 -3.93
CA PHE A 121 10.40 1.01 -4.48
C PHE A 121 10.47 -0.03 -3.35
N ARG A 122 9.92 -1.22 -3.61
CA ARG A 122 9.88 -2.36 -2.68
C ARG A 122 10.59 -3.54 -3.30
N VAL A 123 11.25 -4.35 -2.49
CA VAL A 123 11.96 -5.56 -2.94
C VAL A 123 10.94 -6.60 -3.37
N ILE A 124 11.05 -7.03 -4.63
CA ILE A 124 10.21 -8.09 -5.23
C ILE A 124 10.99 -9.39 -5.48
N GLY A 125 12.31 -9.35 -5.38
CA GLY A 125 13.18 -10.50 -5.64
C GLY A 125 14.62 -10.23 -5.23
N ARG A 126 15.42 -11.31 -5.20
CA ARG A 126 16.85 -11.24 -4.88
C ARG A 126 17.63 -12.32 -5.61
N ASP A 127 18.67 -11.92 -6.31
CA ASP A 127 19.69 -12.80 -6.85
C ASP A 127 20.92 -12.85 -5.95
N ALA A 128 21.48 -14.04 -5.75
CA ALA A 128 22.66 -14.23 -4.90
C ALA A 128 23.97 -13.75 -5.55
N ARG A 129 23.97 -13.54 -6.86
CA ARG A 129 25.11 -13.15 -7.68
C ARG A 129 24.68 -12.10 -8.69
N ASP A 130 25.64 -11.32 -9.19
CA ASP A 130 25.37 -10.37 -10.28
C ASP A 130 25.31 -11.06 -11.66
N ALA A 131 25.09 -10.27 -12.72
CA ALA A 131 25.02 -10.76 -14.09
C ALA A 131 26.33 -11.42 -14.60
N SER A 132 27.47 -11.17 -13.94
CA SER A 132 28.75 -11.82 -14.25
C SER A 132 28.99 -13.09 -13.41
N GLY A 133 28.08 -13.43 -12.50
CA GLY A 133 28.23 -14.55 -11.58
C GLY A 133 29.09 -14.24 -10.35
N GLU A 134 29.46 -12.99 -10.11
CA GLU A 134 30.25 -12.58 -8.94
C GLU A 134 29.36 -12.46 -7.68
N PRO A 135 29.91 -12.62 -6.46
CA PRO A 135 29.14 -12.65 -5.22
C PRO A 135 28.71 -11.24 -4.75
N TYR A 136 28.05 -10.49 -5.64
CA TYR A 136 27.45 -9.19 -5.36
C TYR A 136 25.93 -9.31 -5.53
N PRO A 137 25.19 -9.70 -4.48
CA PRO A 137 23.75 -9.91 -4.55
C PRO A 137 23.01 -8.68 -5.07
N ILE A 138 21.99 -8.93 -5.87
CA ILE A 138 21.12 -7.90 -6.47
C ILE A 138 19.74 -8.02 -5.86
N LEU A 139 19.21 -6.91 -5.35
CA LEU A 139 17.81 -6.77 -5.02
C LEU A 139 17.07 -6.24 -6.24
N HIS A 140 16.00 -6.93 -6.62
CA HIS A 140 15.07 -6.46 -7.64
C HIS A 140 13.96 -5.68 -6.96
N LEU A 141 13.79 -4.41 -7.33
CA LEU A 141 12.78 -3.56 -6.73
C LEU A 141 11.75 -3.12 -7.78
N LYS A 142 10.50 -3.02 -7.35
CA LYS A 142 9.38 -2.46 -8.12
C LYS A 142 8.84 -1.24 -7.40
N LEU A 143 8.50 -0.20 -8.15
CA LEU A 143 7.74 0.93 -7.64
C LEU A 143 6.41 0.43 -7.10
N GLY A 144 6.18 0.55 -5.80
CA GLY A 144 4.89 0.25 -5.19
C GLY A 144 3.81 1.17 -5.78
N GLY A 145 2.60 0.65 -5.94
CA GLY A 145 1.47 1.45 -6.43
C GLY A 145 1.27 2.71 -5.58
N ILE A 146 0.86 3.82 -6.20
CA ILE A 146 0.43 4.99 -5.44
C ILE A 146 -0.87 4.60 -4.74
N MET A 147 -0.83 4.45 -3.42
CA MET A 147 -2.03 4.32 -2.62
C MET A 147 -2.68 5.69 -2.48
N LYS A 148 -3.74 5.92 -3.25
CA LYS A 148 -4.56 7.12 -3.14
C LYS A 148 -5.48 7.00 -1.92
N ILE A 149 -5.46 8.02 -1.09
CA ILE A 149 -6.29 8.09 0.12
C ILE A 149 -7.48 8.99 -0.16
N GLU A 150 -8.68 8.51 0.14
CA GLU A 150 -9.93 9.23 -0.07
C GLU A 150 -10.77 9.22 1.19
N ASN A 151 -11.52 10.29 1.40
CA ASN A 151 -12.58 10.35 2.39
C ASN A 151 -13.86 10.74 1.66
N TRP A 152 -14.83 9.83 1.63
CA TRP A 152 -16.11 10.06 0.97
C TRP A 152 -17.15 10.70 1.89
N GLY A 153 -16.85 10.87 3.18
CA GLY A 153 -17.78 11.37 4.18
C GLY A 153 -18.92 10.41 4.43
N LEU A 154 -20.14 10.94 4.61
CA LEU A 154 -21.36 10.15 4.81
C LEU A 154 -22.01 9.84 3.46
N VAL A 155 -22.03 8.57 3.05
CA VAL A 155 -22.57 8.15 1.74
C VAL A 155 -23.60 7.03 1.90
N PRO A 156 -24.75 7.06 1.21
CA PRO A 156 -25.67 5.92 1.14
C PRO A 156 -24.96 4.64 0.68
N TYR A 157 -25.28 3.51 1.32
CA TYR A 157 -24.53 2.27 1.10
C TYR A 157 -24.54 1.81 -0.36
N ALA A 158 -25.69 1.88 -1.05
CA ALA A 158 -25.80 1.48 -2.46
C ALA A 158 -24.87 2.28 -3.38
N GLU A 159 -24.78 3.59 -3.19
CA GLU A 159 -23.91 4.47 -3.96
C GLU A 159 -22.43 4.17 -3.69
N ALA A 160 -22.06 3.98 -2.42
CA ALA A 160 -20.69 3.59 -2.07
C ALA A 160 -20.33 2.21 -2.64
N TRP A 161 -21.28 1.28 -2.71
CA TRP A 161 -21.06 -0.05 -3.28
C TRP A 161 -20.88 -0.02 -4.80
N GLU A 162 -21.64 0.81 -5.51
CA GLU A 162 -21.47 1.06 -6.95
C GLU A 162 -20.09 1.64 -7.23
N ARG A 163 -19.70 2.72 -6.53
CA ARG A 163 -18.37 3.34 -6.66
C ARG A 163 -17.23 2.34 -6.38
N GLN A 164 -17.36 1.52 -5.33
CA GLN A 164 -16.38 0.47 -5.04
C GLN A 164 -16.28 -0.53 -6.20
N THR A 165 -17.41 -0.94 -6.77
CA THR A 165 -17.46 -1.93 -7.86
C THR A 165 -16.78 -1.39 -9.12
N GLU A 166 -17.04 -0.13 -9.48
CA GLU A 166 -16.38 0.54 -10.60
C GLU A 166 -14.86 0.60 -10.42
N LEU A 167 -14.40 1.06 -9.25
CA LEU A 167 -12.97 1.16 -8.93
C LEU A 167 -12.29 -0.21 -8.91
N PHE A 168 -12.95 -1.21 -8.32
CA PHE A 168 -12.46 -2.58 -8.28
C PHE A 168 -12.28 -3.16 -9.69
N ASN A 169 -13.31 -3.03 -10.54
CA ASN A 169 -13.27 -3.54 -11.91
C ASN A 169 -12.18 -2.84 -12.72
N ALA A 170 -12.04 -1.52 -12.60
CA ALA A 170 -11.00 -0.75 -13.28
C ALA A 170 -9.59 -1.23 -12.93
N VAL A 171 -9.31 -1.55 -11.66
CA VAL A 171 -8.01 -2.10 -11.24
C VAL A 171 -7.81 -3.50 -11.81
N VAL A 172 -8.83 -4.36 -11.78
CA VAL A 172 -8.75 -5.72 -12.34
C VAL A 172 -8.46 -5.69 -13.84
N GLU A 173 -9.19 -4.86 -14.59
CA GLU A 173 -9.04 -4.71 -16.04
C GLU A 173 -7.66 -4.18 -16.40
N ALA A 174 -7.24 -3.05 -15.81
CA ALA A 174 -5.93 -2.46 -16.06
C ALA A 174 -4.78 -3.42 -15.75
N LYS A 175 -4.89 -4.17 -14.63
CA LYS A 175 -3.92 -5.20 -14.25
C LYS A 175 -3.79 -6.29 -15.31
N GLN A 176 -4.90 -6.78 -15.86
CA GLN A 176 -4.90 -7.87 -16.84
C GLN A 176 -4.22 -7.47 -18.16
N VAL A 177 -4.35 -6.21 -18.58
CA VAL A 177 -3.75 -5.70 -19.82
C VAL A 177 -2.39 -5.01 -19.61
N GLY A 178 -1.90 -4.94 -18.37
CA GLY A 178 -0.60 -4.32 -18.04
C GLY A 178 -0.60 -2.78 -18.07
N GLU A 179 -1.78 -2.17 -18.03
CA GLU A 179 -1.97 -0.72 -17.96
C GLU A 179 -1.78 -0.20 -16.52
N PRO A 180 -1.47 1.09 -16.34
CA PRO A 180 -1.37 1.70 -15.01
C PRO A 180 -2.70 1.64 -14.25
N TYR A 181 -2.62 1.45 -12.93
CA TYR A 181 -3.75 1.54 -12.01
C TYR A 181 -3.32 2.19 -10.69
N GLU A 182 -4.31 2.56 -9.88
CA GLU A 182 -4.11 3.15 -8.55
C GLU A 182 -4.72 2.26 -7.48
N ASN A 183 -3.92 1.90 -6.48
CA ASN A 183 -4.42 1.31 -5.25
C ASN A 183 -5.13 2.41 -4.44
N ARG A 184 -6.22 2.09 -3.74
CA ARG A 184 -7.01 3.08 -2.99
C ARG A 184 -7.30 2.64 -1.56
N MET A 185 -7.30 3.61 -0.66
CA MET A 185 -7.77 3.48 0.71
C MET A 185 -8.86 4.51 0.94
N ILE A 186 -10.09 4.05 1.03
CA ILE A 186 -11.28 4.92 1.07
C ILE A 186 -11.88 4.85 2.47
N PHE A 187 -12.00 5.99 3.13
CA PHE A 187 -12.71 6.15 4.40
C PHE A 187 -14.11 6.70 4.17
N VAL A 188 -15.08 6.16 4.89
CA VAL A 188 -16.50 6.50 4.70
C VAL A 188 -17.30 6.17 5.96
N GLU A 189 -18.40 6.90 6.14
CA GLU A 189 -19.49 6.54 7.06
C GLU A 189 -20.75 6.28 6.24
N HIS A 190 -21.67 5.48 6.79
CA HIS A 190 -22.94 5.20 6.14
C HIS A 190 -24.12 5.66 7.00
N PRO A 191 -25.25 6.06 6.40
CA PRO A 191 -26.55 5.99 7.06
C PRO A 191 -26.82 4.57 7.58
N HIS A 192 -27.78 4.42 8.48
CA HIS A 192 -28.11 3.11 9.06
C HIS A 192 -28.41 2.06 7.99
N VAL A 193 -27.62 1.01 7.95
CA VAL A 193 -27.74 -0.07 6.98
C VAL A 193 -27.29 -1.40 7.57
N TYR A 194 -28.00 -2.45 7.21
CA TYR A 194 -27.59 -3.83 7.39
C TYR A 194 -27.14 -4.39 6.06
N THR A 195 -26.09 -5.19 6.09
CA THR A 195 -25.60 -5.88 4.91
C THR A 195 -25.51 -7.37 5.18
N LEU A 196 -26.01 -8.19 4.26
CA LEU A 196 -25.92 -9.64 4.29
C LEU A 196 -24.88 -10.10 3.27
N GLY A 197 -23.77 -10.67 3.75
CA GLY A 197 -22.70 -11.20 2.90
C GLY A 197 -23.04 -12.55 2.25
N LYS A 198 -22.10 -13.10 1.48
CA LYS A 198 -22.28 -14.35 0.72
C LYS A 198 -22.65 -15.57 1.57
N SER A 199 -22.21 -15.61 2.82
CA SER A 199 -22.50 -16.72 3.74
C SER A 199 -23.67 -16.42 4.67
N GLY A 200 -24.37 -15.31 4.43
CA GLY A 200 -25.40 -14.82 5.33
C GLY A 200 -26.72 -15.54 5.20
N LYS A 201 -27.44 -15.62 6.32
CA LYS A 201 -28.78 -16.24 6.38
C LYS A 201 -29.82 -15.17 6.66
N GLU A 202 -30.91 -15.17 5.91
CA GLU A 202 -32.04 -14.22 6.10
C GLU A 202 -32.52 -14.17 7.55
N ALA A 203 -32.60 -15.33 8.21
CA ALA A 203 -33.04 -15.45 9.60
C ALA A 203 -32.16 -14.71 10.62
N ASN A 204 -30.97 -14.25 10.20
CA ASN A 204 -30.10 -13.45 11.04
C ASN A 204 -30.52 -11.97 11.11
N MET A 205 -31.45 -11.54 10.24
CA MET A 205 -32.15 -10.26 10.38
C MET A 205 -33.41 -10.47 11.23
N LEU A 206 -33.47 -9.83 12.41
CA LEU A 206 -34.59 -10.02 13.34
C LEU A 206 -35.79 -9.12 13.06
N LEU A 207 -35.60 -8.09 12.24
CA LEU A 207 -36.63 -7.12 11.90
C LEU A 207 -37.16 -7.37 10.49
N GLY A 208 -38.48 -7.24 10.34
CA GLY A 208 -39.10 -7.14 9.03
C GLY A 208 -38.92 -5.75 8.39
N GLU A 209 -39.27 -5.63 7.12
CA GLU A 209 -39.11 -4.41 6.32
C GLU A 209 -39.78 -3.18 6.95
N ALA A 210 -40.99 -3.32 7.51
CA ALA A 210 -41.69 -2.23 8.18
C ALA A 210 -40.93 -1.72 9.42
N GLN A 211 -40.32 -2.62 10.18
CA GLN A 211 -39.54 -2.28 11.38
C GLN A 211 -38.21 -1.62 11.01
N LEU A 212 -37.54 -2.11 9.95
CA LEU A 212 -36.36 -1.47 9.37
C LEU A 212 -36.64 -0.01 8.98
N LYS A 213 -37.77 0.23 8.30
CA LYS A 213 -38.20 1.58 7.92
C LYS A 213 -38.44 2.49 9.13
N MET A 214 -39.04 1.96 10.21
CA MET A 214 -39.28 2.73 11.44
C MET A 214 -37.99 3.19 12.13
N ILE A 215 -36.93 2.37 12.10
CA ILE A 215 -35.63 2.73 12.68
C ILE A 215 -34.69 3.44 11.68
N GLY A 216 -35.21 3.79 10.51
CA GLY A 216 -34.46 4.49 9.46
C GLY A 216 -33.31 3.67 8.86
N ALA A 217 -33.41 2.34 8.86
CA ALA A 217 -32.38 1.44 8.36
C ALA A 217 -32.77 0.76 7.04
N THR A 218 -31.76 0.43 6.25
CA THR A 218 -31.88 -0.33 4.99
C THR A 218 -31.24 -1.71 5.10
N LEU A 219 -31.58 -2.64 4.21
CA LEU A 219 -30.97 -3.97 4.12
C LEU A 219 -30.50 -4.23 2.69
N TYR A 220 -29.25 -4.66 2.52
CA TYR A 220 -28.68 -5.04 1.22
C TYR A 220 -28.06 -6.44 1.25
N HIS A 221 -28.25 -7.18 0.16
CA HIS A 221 -27.56 -8.44 -0.10
C HIS A 221 -26.34 -8.17 -0.98
N ILE A 222 -25.17 -8.54 -0.48
CA ILE A 222 -23.90 -8.14 -1.08
C ILE A 222 -22.92 -9.31 -1.16
N ASP A 223 -21.82 -9.08 -1.86
CA ASP A 223 -20.89 -10.11 -2.30
C ASP A 223 -19.60 -10.19 -1.46
N ARG A 224 -19.60 -9.59 -0.26
CA ARG A 224 -18.50 -9.72 0.70
C ARG A 224 -18.51 -11.07 1.41
N GLY A 225 -17.35 -11.46 1.97
CA GLY A 225 -17.27 -12.55 2.93
C GLY A 225 -18.03 -12.24 4.23
N GLY A 226 -18.39 -13.30 4.95
CA GLY A 226 -19.13 -13.20 6.22
C GLY A 226 -20.64 -13.21 6.03
N ASP A 227 -21.33 -13.01 7.15
CA ASP A 227 -22.79 -13.09 7.30
C ASP A 227 -23.38 -11.66 7.39
N ILE A 228 -24.29 -11.39 8.33
CA ILE A 228 -24.91 -10.08 8.56
C ILE A 228 -24.00 -9.15 9.38
N THR A 229 -24.01 -7.86 9.06
CA THR A 229 -23.44 -6.81 9.91
C THR A 229 -24.24 -5.53 9.77
N TYR A 230 -23.95 -4.57 10.65
CA TYR A 230 -24.52 -3.23 10.64
C TYR A 230 -23.43 -2.17 10.38
N HIS A 231 -23.82 -1.12 9.65
CA HIS A 231 -23.10 0.14 9.53
C HIS A 231 -24.03 1.32 9.79
N GLY A 232 -23.47 2.42 10.32
CA GLY A 232 -24.23 3.63 10.60
C GLY A 232 -23.31 4.78 11.03
N PRO A 233 -23.87 5.97 11.31
CA PRO A 233 -23.11 7.11 11.77
C PRO A 233 -22.31 6.79 13.04
N GLY A 234 -21.09 7.34 13.14
CA GLY A 234 -20.16 7.06 14.22
C GLY A 234 -19.35 5.77 14.05
N GLN A 235 -19.55 5.01 12.96
CA GLN A 235 -18.72 3.86 12.61
C GLN A 235 -17.80 4.21 11.45
N LEU A 236 -16.49 4.14 11.68
CA LEU A 236 -15.49 4.35 10.62
C LEU A 236 -15.40 3.11 9.74
N VAL A 237 -15.82 3.23 8.49
CA VAL A 237 -15.66 2.18 7.49
C VAL A 237 -14.47 2.52 6.61
N CYS A 238 -13.63 1.53 6.33
CA CYS A 238 -12.51 1.68 5.41
C CYS A 238 -12.58 0.58 4.34
N TYR A 239 -12.50 0.99 3.08
CA TYR A 239 -12.49 0.14 1.89
C TYR A 239 -11.14 0.23 1.17
N PRO A 240 -10.17 -0.63 1.49
CA PRO A 240 -8.95 -0.72 0.72
C PRO A 240 -9.21 -1.53 -0.56
N ILE A 241 -9.14 -0.85 -1.70
CA ILE A 241 -9.19 -1.44 -3.05
C ILE A 241 -7.77 -1.53 -3.56
N LEU A 242 -7.14 -2.69 -3.32
CA LEU A 242 -5.71 -2.89 -3.48
C LEU A 242 -5.46 -4.11 -4.37
N ASN A 243 -4.47 -4.03 -5.25
CA ASN A 243 -3.82 -5.22 -5.80
C ASN A 243 -2.80 -5.75 -4.77
N LEU A 244 -3.13 -6.86 -4.11
CA LEU A 244 -2.31 -7.45 -3.04
C LEU A 244 -0.91 -7.90 -3.50
N GLU A 245 -0.73 -8.16 -4.80
CA GLU A 245 0.59 -8.51 -5.35
C GLU A 245 1.60 -7.36 -5.23
N ASP A 246 1.15 -6.10 -5.24
CA ASP A 246 2.05 -4.95 -5.04
C ASP A 246 2.63 -4.90 -3.63
N TYR A 247 2.02 -5.64 -2.70
CA TYR A 247 2.39 -5.71 -1.29
C TYR A 247 2.90 -7.10 -0.88
N HIS A 248 3.00 -8.04 -1.84
CA HIS A 248 3.37 -9.45 -1.59
C HIS A 248 2.49 -10.14 -0.54
N LEU A 249 1.20 -9.79 -0.48
CA LEU A 249 0.26 -10.35 0.49
C LEU A 249 -0.66 -11.38 -0.15
N GLY A 250 -0.91 -12.48 0.57
CA GLY A 250 -2.10 -13.30 0.36
C GLY A 250 -3.31 -12.70 1.07
N LEU A 251 -4.50 -13.22 0.78
CA LEU A 251 -5.75 -12.71 1.38
C LEU A 251 -5.77 -12.86 2.91
N LYS A 252 -5.18 -13.93 3.44
CA LYS A 252 -5.14 -14.17 4.88
C LYS A 252 -4.20 -13.20 5.58
N GLU A 253 -3.03 -12.97 5.01
CA GLU A 253 -2.04 -12.00 5.49
C GLU A 253 -2.61 -10.58 5.44
N TYR A 254 -3.33 -10.24 4.36
CA TYR A 254 -4.04 -8.97 4.26
C TYR A 254 -5.08 -8.76 5.37
N ILE A 255 -5.89 -9.78 5.69
CA ILE A 255 -6.83 -9.71 6.82
C ILE A 255 -6.08 -9.47 8.14
N HIS A 256 -4.96 -10.17 8.37
CA HIS A 256 -4.14 -9.94 9.56
C HIS A 256 -3.59 -8.51 9.61
N VAL A 257 -3.21 -7.92 8.48
CA VAL A 257 -2.78 -6.51 8.39
C VAL A 257 -3.90 -5.57 8.81
N LEU A 258 -5.13 -5.76 8.32
CA LEU A 258 -6.28 -4.94 8.74
C LEU A 258 -6.56 -5.07 10.24
N GLU A 259 -6.52 -6.29 10.77
CA GLU A 259 -6.67 -6.53 12.20
C GLU A 259 -5.55 -5.87 13.01
N GLU A 260 -4.30 -5.95 12.54
CA GLU A 260 -3.15 -5.37 13.22
C GLU A 260 -3.24 -3.85 13.28
N ALA A 261 -3.62 -3.21 12.17
CA ALA A 261 -3.79 -1.77 12.12
C ALA A 261 -4.82 -1.30 13.16
N VAL A 262 -5.95 -2.01 13.28
CA VAL A 262 -6.98 -1.67 14.26
C VAL A 262 -6.53 -1.97 15.70
N ILE A 263 -5.78 -3.07 15.93
CA ILE A 263 -5.20 -3.36 17.25
C ILE A 263 -4.26 -2.24 17.69
N ARG A 264 -3.39 -1.75 16.80
CA ARG A 264 -2.48 -0.63 17.07
C ARG A 264 -3.23 0.68 17.32
N VAL A 265 -4.29 0.95 16.55
CA VAL A 265 -5.19 2.09 16.82
C VAL A 265 -5.79 1.98 18.22
N CYS A 266 -6.33 0.82 18.62
CA CYS A 266 -6.88 0.62 19.97
C CYS A 266 -5.81 0.83 21.06
N ALA A 267 -4.61 0.27 20.87
CA ALA A 267 -3.50 0.43 21.80
C ALA A 267 -3.09 1.90 21.98
N SER A 268 -3.20 2.70 20.92
CA SER A 268 -2.92 4.15 20.96
C SER A 268 -3.93 4.96 21.80
N TYR A 269 -5.06 4.35 22.17
CA TYR A 269 -6.05 4.86 23.13
C TYR A 269 -5.95 4.16 24.51
N GLY A 270 -4.94 3.32 24.73
CA GLY A 270 -4.79 2.54 25.95
C GLY A 270 -5.73 1.33 26.05
N ILE A 271 -6.33 0.90 24.93
CA ILE A 271 -7.26 -0.23 24.88
C ILE A 271 -6.51 -1.47 24.38
N GLU A 272 -6.47 -2.53 25.19
CA GLU A 272 -5.92 -3.82 24.80
C GLU A 272 -6.91 -4.58 23.91
N ALA A 273 -6.52 -4.77 22.65
CA ALA A 273 -7.31 -5.46 21.63
C ALA A 273 -6.53 -6.63 21.02
N GLY A 274 -7.25 -7.63 20.52
CA GLY A 274 -6.66 -8.83 19.96
C GLY A 274 -7.54 -9.54 18.94
N ARG A 275 -7.10 -10.73 18.55
CA ARG A 275 -7.77 -11.61 17.59
C ARG A 275 -8.39 -12.79 18.33
N VAL A 276 -9.50 -13.30 17.81
CA VAL A 276 -10.13 -14.53 18.33
C VAL A 276 -10.06 -15.60 17.26
N LYS A 277 -9.55 -16.79 17.64
CA LYS A 277 -9.39 -17.92 16.70
C LYS A 277 -10.74 -18.30 16.09
N GLY A 278 -10.79 -18.34 14.76
CA GLY A 278 -12.00 -18.68 14.00
C GLY A 278 -13.02 -17.54 13.88
N ALA A 279 -12.67 -16.33 14.33
CA ALA A 279 -13.59 -15.21 14.43
C ALA A 279 -12.97 -13.91 13.91
N THR A 280 -13.15 -13.64 12.62
CA THR A 280 -12.55 -12.47 11.96
C THR A 280 -12.99 -11.15 12.59
N GLY A 281 -12.04 -10.24 12.71
CA GLY A 281 -12.21 -8.92 13.31
C GLY A 281 -11.39 -8.73 14.56
N VAL A 282 -11.53 -7.56 15.17
CA VAL A 282 -10.79 -7.18 16.37
C VAL A 282 -11.71 -7.17 17.58
N TRP A 283 -11.21 -7.74 18.67
CA TRP A 283 -11.95 -8.07 19.86
C TRP A 283 -11.25 -7.56 21.11
N LEU A 284 -12.02 -7.25 22.15
CA LEU A 284 -11.50 -6.93 23.48
C LEU A 284 -11.78 -8.07 24.45
N ALA A 285 -10.99 -8.13 25.52
CA ALA A 285 -11.10 -9.13 26.59
C ALA A 285 -11.12 -10.58 26.06
N THR A 286 -10.28 -10.85 25.06
CA THR A 286 -10.15 -12.17 24.41
C THR A 286 -9.80 -13.26 25.41
N GLY A 287 -10.48 -14.41 25.34
CA GLY A 287 -10.31 -15.51 26.29
C GLY A 287 -11.09 -15.36 27.59
N THR A 288 -11.96 -14.34 27.71
CA THR A 288 -12.80 -14.12 28.90
C THR A 288 -14.31 -14.18 28.56
N PRO A 289 -15.20 -14.32 29.55
CA PRO A 289 -16.65 -14.21 29.33
C PRO A 289 -17.14 -12.83 28.84
N GLN A 290 -16.28 -11.81 28.83
CA GLN A 290 -16.63 -10.43 28.45
C GLN A 290 -16.15 -10.07 27.03
N GLU A 291 -15.88 -11.10 26.21
CA GLU A 291 -15.48 -10.93 24.80
C GLU A 291 -16.48 -10.07 24.03
N ARG A 292 -15.95 -9.04 23.37
CA ARG A 292 -16.75 -8.12 22.58
C ARG A 292 -15.99 -7.61 21.37
N LYS A 293 -16.67 -7.52 20.23
CA LYS A 293 -16.07 -7.07 18.97
C LYS A 293 -16.08 -5.54 18.89
N ILE A 294 -14.94 -4.96 18.55
CA ILE A 294 -14.82 -3.51 18.29
C ILE A 294 -14.75 -3.19 16.79
N CYS A 295 -14.26 -4.13 15.97
CA CYS A 295 -14.17 -3.93 14.53
C CYS A 295 -14.54 -5.20 13.76
N ALA A 296 -15.44 -5.05 12.78
CA ALA A 296 -15.80 -6.10 11.84
C ALA A 296 -14.91 -6.05 10.59
N MET A 297 -14.67 -7.21 9.99
CA MET A 297 -13.88 -7.37 8.77
C MET A 297 -14.69 -8.21 7.79
N GLY A 298 -14.81 -7.74 6.55
CA GLY A 298 -15.49 -8.44 5.48
C GLY A 298 -14.92 -7.98 4.15
N VAL A 299 -14.16 -8.84 3.50
CA VAL A 299 -13.43 -8.53 2.26
C VAL A 299 -13.91 -9.46 1.16
N ARG A 300 -13.98 -8.93 -0.07
CA ARG A 300 -14.02 -9.71 -1.31
C ARG A 300 -12.65 -9.60 -1.99
N SER A 301 -12.17 -10.67 -2.59
CA SER A 301 -11.01 -10.61 -3.49
C SER A 301 -11.25 -11.40 -4.78
N SER A 302 -10.74 -10.88 -5.90
CA SER A 302 -10.65 -11.56 -7.19
C SER A 302 -9.41 -11.05 -7.92
N HIS A 303 -8.66 -11.93 -8.59
CA HIS A 303 -7.42 -11.57 -9.28
C HIS A 303 -6.41 -10.80 -8.39
N PHE A 304 -6.36 -11.13 -7.09
CA PHE A 304 -5.59 -10.41 -6.06
C PHE A 304 -6.00 -8.96 -5.81
N VAL A 305 -7.07 -8.47 -6.43
CA VAL A 305 -7.66 -7.15 -6.11
C VAL A 305 -8.66 -7.31 -4.96
N THR A 306 -8.72 -6.37 -4.03
CA THR A 306 -9.66 -6.36 -2.89
C THR A 306 -10.81 -5.38 -3.06
N MET A 307 -11.94 -5.67 -2.43
CA MET A 307 -13.09 -4.77 -2.26
C MET A 307 -13.72 -5.01 -0.88
N HIS A 308 -14.55 -4.07 -0.40
CA HIS A 308 -15.00 -3.99 1.00
C HIS A 308 -13.81 -3.76 1.92
N GLY A 309 -13.85 -4.22 3.18
CA GLY A 309 -12.77 -3.93 4.12
C GLY A 309 -13.16 -4.13 5.57
N LEU A 310 -13.04 -3.05 6.34
CA LEU A 310 -13.23 -3.04 7.79
C LEU A 310 -14.26 -2.01 8.22
N ALA A 311 -14.85 -2.22 9.39
CA ALA A 311 -15.78 -1.30 10.03
C ALA A 311 -15.47 -1.21 11.54
N LEU A 312 -14.80 -0.13 11.94
CA LEU A 312 -14.39 0.16 13.32
C LEU A 312 -15.48 0.96 14.03
N ASN A 313 -15.94 0.45 15.18
CA ASN A 313 -16.91 1.18 15.98
C ASN A 313 -16.22 2.29 16.78
N VAL A 314 -16.49 3.55 16.43
CA VAL A 314 -15.92 4.73 17.09
C VAL A 314 -16.91 5.32 18.07
N ASN A 315 -17.92 6.03 17.57
CA ASN A 315 -19.06 6.59 18.31
C ASN A 315 -20.36 5.89 17.89
N THR A 316 -20.26 4.65 17.39
CA THR A 316 -21.38 3.91 16.81
C THR A 316 -22.51 3.72 17.80
N ASP A 317 -23.75 3.94 17.35
CA ASP A 317 -24.92 3.50 18.10
C ASP A 317 -25.02 1.97 18.11
N LEU A 318 -24.55 1.37 19.21
CA LEU A 318 -24.46 -0.08 19.36
C LEU A 318 -25.83 -0.77 19.48
N ARG A 319 -26.92 -0.02 19.71
CA ARG A 319 -28.28 -0.60 19.80
C ARG A 319 -28.69 -1.29 18.51
N TYR A 320 -28.21 -0.81 17.37
CA TYR A 320 -28.51 -1.39 16.06
C TYR A 320 -28.00 -2.84 15.91
N PHE A 321 -26.94 -3.22 16.63
CA PHE A 321 -26.47 -4.61 16.62
C PHE A 321 -27.42 -5.58 17.33
N SER A 322 -28.32 -5.10 18.20
CA SER A 322 -29.33 -5.97 18.86
C SER A 322 -30.43 -6.46 17.93
N TYR A 323 -30.51 -5.92 16.71
CA TYR A 323 -31.51 -6.28 15.71
C TYR A 323 -31.03 -7.36 14.73
N ILE A 324 -29.83 -7.90 14.94
CA ILE A 324 -29.21 -8.92 14.10
C ILE A 324 -28.58 -10.04 14.92
N HIS A 325 -28.53 -11.25 14.36
CA HIS A 325 -27.81 -12.40 14.91
C HIS A 325 -26.61 -12.75 14.02
N PRO A 326 -25.41 -12.20 14.26
CA PRO A 326 -24.24 -12.62 13.51
C PRO A 326 -23.90 -14.08 13.81
N CYS A 327 -23.77 -14.90 12.76
CA CYS A 327 -23.51 -16.33 12.86
C CYS A 327 -22.29 -16.63 13.75
N GLY A 328 -22.47 -17.48 14.76
CA GLY A 328 -21.42 -18.01 15.62
C GLY A 328 -21.06 -17.17 16.87
N PHE A 329 -21.74 -16.04 17.12
CA PHE A 329 -21.34 -15.10 18.16
C PHE A 329 -22.47 -14.57 19.06
N MET A 330 -23.59 -15.31 19.21
CA MET A 330 -24.71 -14.84 20.04
C MET A 330 -24.32 -14.56 21.50
N ASP A 331 -23.28 -15.25 22.00
CA ASP A 331 -22.78 -15.08 23.37
C ASP A 331 -21.72 -13.96 23.50
N LYS A 332 -21.38 -13.27 22.40
CA LYS A 332 -20.33 -12.24 22.38
C LYS A 332 -20.91 -10.85 22.11
N GLY A 333 -20.41 -9.86 22.83
CA GLY A 333 -20.89 -8.48 22.71
C GLY A 333 -20.31 -7.72 21.51
N VAL A 334 -20.77 -6.50 21.35
CA VAL A 334 -20.12 -5.46 20.54
C VAL A 334 -19.76 -4.26 21.42
N THR A 335 -18.73 -3.53 21.03
CA THR A 335 -18.30 -2.30 21.69
C THR A 335 -17.83 -1.24 20.69
N SER A 336 -17.49 -0.06 21.19
CA SER A 336 -16.98 1.09 20.44
C SER A 336 -15.91 1.81 21.25
N LEU A 337 -15.05 2.61 20.60
CA LEU A 337 -14.08 3.46 21.31
C LEU A 337 -14.77 4.37 22.32
N GLN A 338 -15.90 4.98 21.96
CA GLN A 338 -16.70 5.83 22.85
C GLN A 338 -17.12 5.10 24.13
N LYS A 339 -17.60 3.86 23.99
CA LYS A 339 -18.05 3.06 25.14
C LYS A 339 -16.90 2.68 26.06
N GLU A 340 -15.74 2.35 25.51
CA GLU A 340 -14.56 1.97 26.28
C GLU A 340 -13.87 3.16 26.96
N LEU A 341 -13.89 4.34 26.34
CA LEU A 341 -13.26 5.56 26.88
C LEU A 341 -14.22 6.40 27.74
N GLY A 342 -15.53 6.17 27.63
CA GLY A 342 -16.55 6.92 28.36
C GLY A 342 -16.84 8.33 27.80
N CYS A 343 -16.28 8.68 26.64
CA CYS A 343 -16.50 9.96 25.96
C CYS A 343 -16.49 9.78 24.44
N GLU A 344 -17.08 10.71 23.70
CA GLU A 344 -16.96 10.73 22.23
C GLU A 344 -15.51 10.92 21.79
N VAL A 345 -15.17 10.30 20.67
CA VAL A 345 -13.83 10.34 20.06
C VAL A 345 -13.92 11.05 18.71
N SER A 346 -12.94 11.89 18.39
CA SER A 346 -12.89 12.58 17.10
C SER A 346 -12.78 11.58 15.94
N MET A 347 -13.72 11.62 14.99
CA MET A 347 -13.70 10.76 13.81
C MET A 347 -12.49 11.05 12.91
N GLU A 348 -12.10 12.32 12.80
CA GLU A 348 -10.92 12.75 12.05
C GLU A 348 -9.63 12.15 12.66
N GLU A 349 -9.52 12.20 13.99
CA GLU A 349 -8.37 11.63 14.70
C GLU A 349 -8.25 10.12 14.49
N VAL A 350 -9.36 9.38 14.63
CA VAL A 350 -9.37 7.93 14.42
C VAL A 350 -9.06 7.59 12.96
N THR A 351 -9.59 8.36 12.02
CA THR A 351 -9.31 8.20 10.58
C THR A 351 -7.81 8.37 10.30
N GLU A 352 -7.19 9.42 10.82
CA GLU A 352 -5.76 9.68 10.61
C GLU A 352 -4.87 8.62 11.27
N ARG A 353 -5.20 8.17 12.49
CA ARG A 353 -4.50 7.08 13.18
C ARG A 353 -4.59 5.79 12.35
N LEU A 354 -5.78 5.41 11.90
CA LEU A 354 -5.98 4.19 11.11
C LEU A 354 -5.28 4.27 9.75
N ARG A 355 -5.37 5.41 9.07
CA ARG A 355 -4.66 5.69 7.81
C ARG A 355 -3.16 5.50 7.97
N LYS A 356 -2.57 6.03 9.04
CA LYS A 356 -1.14 5.90 9.33
C LYS A 356 -0.74 4.44 9.54
N GLU A 357 -1.45 3.71 10.39
CA GLU A 357 -1.14 2.30 10.66
C GLU A 357 -1.27 1.43 9.41
N LEU A 358 -2.33 1.60 8.62
CA LEU A 358 -2.49 0.86 7.38
C LEU A 358 -1.42 1.22 6.34
N SER A 359 -1.00 2.50 6.26
CA SER A 359 0.07 2.94 5.34
C SER A 359 1.46 2.45 5.75
N GLU A 360 1.65 2.08 7.02
CA GLU A 360 2.90 1.51 7.52
C GLU A 360 2.96 0.00 7.29
N LEU A 361 1.83 -0.68 7.43
CA LEU A 361 1.71 -2.14 7.33
C LEU A 361 1.53 -2.65 5.88
N LEU A 362 1.14 -1.78 4.95
CA LEU A 362 1.09 -2.01 3.50
C LEU A 362 2.31 -1.35 2.86
#